data_AF-A0A8S9LXZ6-F1
#
_entry.id   AF-A0A8S9LXZ6-F1
#
_cell.length_a   1.000
_cell.length_b   1.000
_cell.length_c   1.000
_cell.angle_alpha   90.00
_cell.angle_beta   90.00
_cell.angle_gamma   90.00
#
_symmetry.space_group_name_H-M   'P 1'
#
loop_
_entity.id
_entity.type
_entity.pdbx_description
1 polymer ?
#
loop_
_entity_poly.entity_id
_entity_poly.type
_entity_poly.pdbx_seq_one_letter_code
_entity_poly.pdbx_strand_id
1 'polypeptide(L)'
;MCFEYPSLVQEFSLGKYDPEATAAFNQNVSDVSTMKERYHSHIYTNGTTCDLTGTPREVEVRFVCAETRAMVTSITELSTCKYALTVQCPTLCKHPLFQLEKPVSHTIHCNLIPLEEGATRNTEDRVVGESPKDTDS
;
A
#
# COMPACT_ATOMS: atom_id res chain seq x y z
N MET A 1 44.35 -12.25 -3.65
CA MET A 1 43.05 -12.25 -4.35
C MET A 1 42.45 -10.87 -4.20
N CYS A 2 42.45 -10.08 -5.26
CA CYS A 2 41.73 -8.82 -5.28
C CYS A 2 40.28 -9.14 -5.65
N PHE A 3 39.33 -8.85 -4.77
CA PHE A 3 37.92 -8.83 -5.13
C PHE A 3 37.73 -7.63 -6.07
N GLU A 4 37.51 -7.90 -7.36
CA GLU A 4 36.95 -6.89 -8.26
C GLU A 4 35.58 -6.50 -7.71
N TYR A 5 35.44 -5.25 -7.30
CA TYR A 5 34.12 -4.69 -7.05
C TYR A 5 33.33 -4.75 -8.36
N PRO A 6 32.05 -5.16 -8.34
CA PRO A 6 31.23 -5.13 -9.53
C PRO A 6 31.24 -3.71 -10.08
N SER A 7 31.68 -3.55 -11.33
CA SER A 7 31.57 -2.28 -12.03
C SER A 7 30.10 -1.91 -12.12
N LEU A 8 29.79 -0.61 -12.00
CA LEU A 8 28.43 -0.12 -12.24
C LEU A 8 28.04 -0.48 -13.67
N VAL A 9 27.16 -1.47 -13.82
CA VAL A 9 26.74 -1.97 -15.13
C VAL A 9 25.70 -1.04 -15.74
N GLN A 10 24.92 -0.34 -14.90
CA GLN A 10 23.85 0.53 -15.35
C GLN A 10 23.44 1.53 -14.27
N GLU A 11 23.25 2.78 -14.67
CA GLU A 11 22.75 3.87 -13.83
C GLU A 11 21.57 4.55 -14.56
N PHE A 12 20.47 4.77 -13.85
CA PHE A 12 19.31 5.48 -14.37
C PHE A 12 18.80 6.51 -13.38
N SER A 13 18.39 7.67 -13.90
CA SER A 13 17.59 8.66 -13.18
C SER A 13 16.11 8.38 -13.40
N LEU A 14 15.34 8.35 -12.31
CA LEU A 14 13.87 8.22 -12.38
C LEU A 14 13.16 9.56 -12.56
N GLY A 15 13.91 10.66 -12.56
CA GLY A 15 13.37 12.01 -12.76
C GLY A 15 14.06 13.08 -11.92
N LYS A 16 13.61 14.31 -12.13
CA LYS A 16 13.91 15.52 -11.36
C LYS A 16 12.60 16.04 -10.77
N TYR A 17 12.68 16.63 -9.59
CA TYR A 17 11.50 17.15 -8.89
C TYR A 17 10.79 18.19 -9.76
N ASP A 18 9.49 17.98 -9.96
CA ASP A 18 8.63 18.81 -10.79
C ASP A 18 7.60 19.52 -9.89
N PRO A 19 7.77 20.82 -9.58
CA PRO A 19 6.91 21.52 -8.64
C PRO A 19 5.48 21.71 -9.18
N GLU A 20 5.33 21.90 -10.49
CA GLU A 20 4.05 22.15 -11.15
C GLU A 20 3.22 20.86 -11.21
N ALA A 21 3.84 19.75 -11.63
CA ALA A 21 3.20 18.45 -11.61
C ALA A 21 2.87 18.01 -10.18
N THR A 22 3.76 18.28 -9.22
CA THR A 22 3.53 17.99 -7.79
C THR A 22 2.34 18.78 -7.25
N ALA A 23 2.24 20.07 -7.55
CA ALA A 23 1.12 20.89 -7.12
C ALA A 23 -0.21 20.42 -7.73
N ALA A 24 -0.21 20.14 -9.04
CA ALA A 24 -1.39 19.65 -9.75
C ALA A 24 -1.85 18.27 -9.22
N PHE A 25 -0.92 17.36 -8.94
CA PHE A 25 -1.24 16.05 -8.38
C PHE A 25 -1.85 16.15 -6.98
N ASN A 26 -1.23 16.93 -6.08
CA ASN A 26 -1.72 17.07 -4.71
C ASN A 26 -3.07 17.82 -4.60
N GLN A 27 -3.43 18.64 -5.58
CA GLN A 27 -4.78 19.22 -5.66
C GLN A 27 -5.84 18.12 -5.86
N ASN A 28 -5.58 17.17 -6.76
CA ASN A 28 -6.53 16.11 -7.12
C ASN A 28 -6.57 14.95 -6.11
N VAL A 29 -5.46 14.66 -5.43
CA VAL A 29 -5.36 13.54 -4.46
C VAL A 29 -6.15 13.80 -3.18
N SER A 30 -6.38 15.07 -2.83
CA SER A 30 -7.11 15.45 -1.61
C SER A 30 -8.55 14.89 -1.55
N ASP A 31 -9.16 14.58 -2.71
CA ASP A 31 -10.52 14.01 -2.81
C ASP A 31 -10.57 12.47 -2.88
N VAL A 32 -9.47 11.80 -3.27
CA VAL A 32 -9.47 10.35 -3.62
C VAL A 32 -8.83 9.47 -2.53
N SER A 33 -8.27 10.04 -1.45
CA SER A 33 -7.76 9.23 -0.35
C SER A 33 -8.91 8.66 0.48
N THR A 34 -9.41 7.49 0.08
CA THR A 34 -10.22 6.61 0.92
C THR A 34 -9.45 6.33 2.21
N MET A 35 -9.73 7.08 3.28
CA MET A 35 -9.58 6.89 4.74
C MET A 35 -8.39 6.13 5.35
N LYS A 36 -7.66 5.26 4.63
CA LYS A 36 -6.70 4.31 5.21
C LYS A 36 -5.25 4.76 5.16
N GLU A 37 -4.81 5.54 4.18
CA GLU A 37 -3.41 6.00 4.13
C GLU A 37 -3.32 7.42 3.55
N ARG A 38 -3.12 8.40 4.43
CA ARG A 38 -2.84 9.78 4.03
C ARG A 38 -1.34 9.90 3.74
N TYR A 39 -0.97 10.24 2.51
CA TYR A 39 0.41 10.40 2.07
C TYR A 39 0.60 11.73 1.34
N HIS A 40 1.82 12.26 1.36
CA HIS A 40 2.20 13.43 0.58
C HIS A 40 2.93 12.96 -0.67
N SER A 41 2.59 13.47 -1.84
CA SER A 41 3.21 13.03 -3.08
C SER A 41 4.12 14.10 -3.66
N HIS A 42 5.30 13.69 -4.12
CA HIS A 42 6.14 14.46 -5.02
C HIS A 42 6.23 13.76 -6.37
N ILE A 43 6.12 14.53 -7.43
CA ILE A 43 6.26 14.03 -8.80
C ILE A 43 7.66 14.39 -9.31
N TYR A 44 8.33 13.39 -9.87
CA TYR A 44 9.63 13.54 -10.51
C TYR A 44 9.51 13.11 -11.98
N THR A 45 9.85 14.03 -12.89
CA THR A 45 9.71 13.85 -14.35
C THR A 45 11.07 14.01 -15.03
N ASN A 46 11.16 13.78 -16.35
CA ASN A 46 12.39 14.00 -17.13
C ASN A 46 13.60 13.17 -16.65
N GLY A 47 13.36 11.89 -16.32
CA GLY A 47 14.41 10.92 -16.00
C GLY A 47 15.17 10.45 -17.24
N THR A 48 16.03 9.45 -17.06
CA THR A 48 16.76 8.82 -18.18
C THR A 48 15.77 8.22 -19.16
N THR A 49 15.95 8.49 -20.46
CA THR A 49 15.10 7.95 -21.53
C THR A 49 15.02 6.43 -21.47
N CYS A 50 13.80 5.92 -21.47
CA CYS A 50 13.49 4.51 -21.51
C CYS A 50 13.86 3.93 -22.88
N ASP A 51 14.61 2.86 -22.88
CA ASP A 51 14.99 2.06 -24.06
C ASP A 51 13.79 1.32 -24.67
N LEU A 52 12.82 0.93 -23.85
CA LEU A 52 11.63 0.20 -24.29
C LEU A 52 10.53 1.11 -24.86
N THR A 53 10.30 2.28 -24.25
CA THR A 53 9.19 3.18 -24.62
C THR A 53 9.63 4.43 -25.37
N GLY A 54 10.92 4.78 -25.31
CA GLY A 54 11.45 6.04 -25.84
C GLY A 54 11.08 7.28 -25.01
N THR A 55 10.32 7.13 -23.92
CA THR A 55 9.89 8.24 -23.06
C THR A 55 10.82 8.39 -21.85
N PRO A 56 11.01 9.60 -21.30
CA PRO A 56 11.72 9.78 -20.03
C PRO A 56 11.07 8.97 -18.91
N ARG A 57 11.87 8.34 -18.05
CA ARG A 57 11.38 7.71 -16.81
C ARG A 57 10.76 8.77 -15.89
N GLU A 58 9.73 8.38 -15.15
CA GLU A 58 9.06 9.22 -14.15
C GLU A 58 8.76 8.43 -12.87
N VAL A 59 8.72 9.12 -11.73
CA VAL A 59 8.41 8.50 -10.43
C VAL A 59 7.51 9.38 -9.58
N GLU A 60 6.51 8.75 -8.97
CA GLU A 60 5.73 9.30 -7.87
C GLU A 60 6.38 8.89 -6.54
N VAL A 61 6.83 9.85 -5.74
CA VAL A 61 7.39 9.60 -4.41
C VAL A 61 6.33 9.89 -3.35
N ARG A 62 5.87 8.84 -2.67
CA ARG A 62 4.85 8.86 -1.63
C ARG A 62 5.50 8.89 -0.26
N PHE A 63 5.33 10.00 0.45
CA PHE A 63 5.77 10.15 1.82
C PHE A 63 4.65 9.78 2.78
N VAL A 64 4.90 8.77 3.61
CA VAL A 64 3.96 8.26 4.62
C VAL A 64 4.51 8.50 6.02
N CYS A 65 3.62 8.78 6.97
CA CYS A 65 4.01 8.81 8.38
C CYS A 65 4.41 7.41 8.85
N ALA A 66 5.56 7.31 9.51
CA ALA A 66 5.95 6.15 10.31
C ALA A 66 6.73 6.62 11.53
N GLU A 67 6.53 5.96 12.67
CA GLU A 67 7.23 6.29 13.93
C GLU A 67 8.73 5.92 13.89
N THR A 68 9.15 5.14 12.89
CA THR A 68 10.52 4.68 12.64
C THR A 68 11.31 5.65 11.77
N ARG A 69 12.65 5.52 11.73
CA ARG A 69 13.55 6.40 10.94
C ARG A 69 13.11 6.58 9.48
N ALA A 70 13.51 7.71 8.89
CA ALA A 70 13.26 7.97 7.48
C ALA A 70 13.93 6.93 6.58
N MET A 71 13.17 6.29 5.71
CA MET A 71 13.66 5.17 4.88
C MET A 71 12.77 4.95 3.66
N VAL A 72 13.38 4.57 2.54
CA VAL A 72 12.65 4.06 1.37
C VAL A 72 12.19 2.64 1.69
N THR A 73 10.88 2.40 1.66
CA THR A 73 10.29 1.09 1.99
C THR A 73 9.88 0.29 0.78
N SER A 74 9.54 0.95 -0.33
CA SER A 74 9.20 0.26 -1.57
C SER A 74 9.59 1.10 -2.77
N ILE A 75 9.97 0.40 -3.84
CA ILE A 75 10.11 0.92 -5.18
C ILE A 75 9.39 -0.08 -6.07
N THR A 76 8.39 0.38 -6.82
CA THR A 76 7.54 -0.47 -7.64
C THR A 76 7.34 0.17 -9.00
N GLU A 77 7.55 -0.58 -10.06
CA GLU A 77 7.23 -0.16 -11.41
C GLU A 77 5.74 -0.40 -11.65
N LEU A 78 4.95 0.66 -11.79
CA LEU A 78 3.49 0.58 -11.99
C LEU A 78 3.16 0.20 -13.44
N SER A 79 3.99 0.67 -14.36
CA SER A 79 3.99 0.34 -15.79
C SER A 79 5.39 0.63 -16.32
N THR A 80 5.73 0.15 -17.52
CA THR A 80 7.08 0.31 -18.10
C THR A 80 7.59 1.76 -17.98
N CYS A 81 8.72 1.93 -17.29
CA CYS A 81 9.40 3.19 -17.05
C CYS A 81 8.63 4.25 -16.23
N LYS A 82 7.58 3.82 -15.51
CA LYS A 82 6.84 4.64 -14.52
C LYS A 82 6.88 3.96 -13.15
N TYR A 83 7.34 4.68 -12.16
CA TYR A 83 7.62 4.12 -10.84
C TYR A 83 6.78 4.78 -9.74
N ALA A 84 6.54 4.04 -8.67
CA ALA A 84 6.06 4.54 -7.39
C ALA A 84 7.08 4.16 -6.32
N LEU A 85 7.49 5.15 -5.52
CA LEU A 85 8.46 4.99 -4.45
C LEU A 85 7.81 5.42 -3.14
N THR A 86 7.86 4.58 -2.11
CA THR A 86 7.31 4.93 -0.79
C THR A 86 8.44 5.23 0.18
N VAL A 87 8.34 6.37 0.85
CA VAL A 87 9.28 6.83 1.89
C VAL A 87 8.53 6.97 3.20
N GLN A 88 9.01 6.27 4.21
CA GLN A 88 8.60 6.49 5.59
C GLN A 88 9.29 7.74 6.13
N CYS A 89 8.55 8.62 6.82
CA CYS A 89 9.07 9.85 7.42
C CYS A 89 8.45 10.14 8.79
N PRO A 90 9.23 10.09 9.90
CA PRO A 90 8.80 10.52 11.24
C PRO A 90 8.26 11.94 11.31
N THR A 91 8.83 12.82 10.51
CA THR A 91 8.51 14.25 10.53
C THR A 91 7.07 14.53 10.10
N LEU A 92 6.51 13.69 9.21
CA LEU A 92 5.12 13.81 8.78
C LEU A 92 4.13 13.48 9.91
N CYS A 93 4.48 12.57 10.83
CA CYS A 93 3.61 12.19 11.94
C CYS A 93 3.29 13.35 12.90
N LYS A 94 4.10 14.42 12.90
CA LYS A 94 3.83 15.64 13.66
C LYS A 94 2.66 16.44 13.09
N HIS A 95 2.32 16.24 11.83
CA HIS A 95 1.27 16.96 11.15
C HIS A 95 -0.06 16.17 11.23
N PRO A 96 -1.17 16.78 11.70
CA PRO A 96 -2.43 16.07 11.94
C PRO A 96 -2.99 15.33 10.72
N LEU A 97 -2.76 15.87 9.52
CA LEU A 97 -3.20 15.23 8.27
C LEU A 97 -2.48 13.92 7.94
N PHE A 98 -1.40 13.54 8.64
CA PHE A 98 -0.66 12.30 8.37
C PHE A 98 -0.68 11.34 9.56
N GLN A 99 -1.39 11.69 10.63
CA GLN A 99 -1.61 10.76 11.73
C GLN A 99 -2.63 9.71 11.25
N LEU A 100 -2.17 8.45 11.16
CA LEU A 100 -3.05 7.32 10.97
C LEU A 100 -4.05 7.30 12.12
N GLU A 101 -5.34 7.15 11.81
CA GLU A 101 -6.33 6.90 12.86
C GLU A 101 -5.92 5.62 13.57
N LYS A 102 -5.57 5.75 14.86
CA LYS A 102 -5.26 4.59 15.67
C LYS A 102 -6.50 3.70 15.67
N PRO A 103 -6.40 2.41 15.32
CA PRO A 103 -7.54 1.54 15.34
C PRO A 103 -8.12 1.56 16.76
N VAL A 104 -9.41 1.87 16.86
CA VAL A 104 -10.11 1.84 18.15
C VAL A 104 -10.18 0.38 18.57
N SER A 105 -9.38 0.01 19.57
CA SER A 105 -9.39 -1.34 20.12
C SER A 105 -10.53 -1.46 21.13
N HIS A 106 -11.47 -2.37 20.88
CA HIS A 106 -12.44 -2.78 21.89
C HIS A 106 -11.94 -4.06 22.57
N THR A 107 -11.85 -4.03 23.90
CA THR A 107 -11.53 -5.22 24.69
C THR A 107 -12.77 -6.10 24.78
N ILE A 108 -12.72 -7.29 24.17
CA ILE A 108 -13.75 -8.32 24.33
C ILE A 108 -13.31 -9.25 25.45
N HIS A 109 -14.10 -9.31 26.52
CA HIS A 109 -13.89 -10.24 27.61
C HIS A 109 -14.48 -11.60 27.23
N CYS A 110 -13.60 -12.56 26.91
CA CYS A 110 -14.00 -13.94 26.64
C CYS A 110 -13.98 -14.75 27.93
N ASN A 111 -15.02 -15.57 28.13
CA ASN A 111 -15.02 -16.62 29.15
C ASN A 111 -14.68 -17.95 28.47
N LEU A 112 -13.92 -18.79 29.17
CA LEU A 112 -13.72 -20.17 28.75
C LEU A 112 -15.06 -20.91 28.80
N ILE A 113 -15.43 -21.54 27.69
CA ILE A 113 -16.54 -22.49 27.70
C ILE A 113 -16.00 -23.77 28.34
N PRO A 114 -16.68 -24.35 29.35
CA PRO A 114 -16.30 -25.63 29.89
C PRO A 114 -16.18 -26.65 28.76
N LEU A 115 -15.00 -27.26 28.61
CA LEU A 115 -14.86 -28.45 27.78
C LEU A 115 -15.58 -29.57 28.54
N GLU A 116 -16.83 -29.82 28.18
CA GLU A 116 -17.53 -31.00 28.67
C GLU A 116 -16.78 -32.23 28.14
N GLU A 117 -16.02 -32.89 29.01
CA GLU A 117 -15.56 -34.27 28.80
C GLU A 117 -16.80 -35.18 28.77
N GLY A 118 -17.53 -35.20 27.64
CA GLY A 118 -18.66 -36.11 27.47
C GLY A 118 -19.86 -35.61 26.67
N ALA A 119 -19.67 -34.87 25.58
CA ALA A 119 -20.76 -34.65 24.62
C ALA A 119 -20.96 -35.91 23.75
N THR A 120 -21.85 -36.81 24.17
CA THR A 120 -22.45 -37.81 23.27
C THR A 120 -23.19 -37.05 22.16
N ARG A 121 -22.77 -37.25 20.92
CA ARG A 121 -23.46 -36.70 19.74
C ARG A 121 -24.85 -37.34 19.64
N ASN A 122 -25.89 -36.64 20.09
CA ASN A 122 -27.26 -37.00 19.74
C ASN A 122 -27.58 -36.43 18.36
N THR A 123 -28.10 -37.33 17.53
CA THR A 123 -28.35 -37.24 16.09
C THR A 123 -29.37 -36.17 15.70
N GLU A 124 -28.97 -35.32 14.76
CA GLU A 124 -29.74 -34.72 13.65
C GLU A 124 -31.28 -34.58 13.81
N ASP A 125 -31.73 -33.41 14.22
CA ASP A 125 -33.07 -32.93 13.83
C ASP A 125 -33.00 -32.37 12.40
N ARG A 126 -33.53 -33.13 11.44
CA ARG A 126 -33.78 -32.72 10.05
C ARG A 126 -34.82 -31.59 10.03
N VAL A 127 -34.37 -30.35 9.85
CA VAL A 127 -35.23 -29.29 9.32
C VAL A 127 -35.18 -29.36 7.79
N VAL A 128 -36.21 -29.96 7.19
CA VAL A 128 -36.47 -29.89 5.75
C VAL A 128 -36.99 -28.48 5.46
N GLY A 129 -36.09 -27.62 4.98
CA GLY A 129 -36.43 -26.34 4.36
C GLY A 129 -36.33 -26.46 2.86
N GLU A 130 -37.48 -26.55 2.20
CA GLU A 130 -37.61 -26.59 0.75
C GLU A 130 -37.34 -25.20 0.14
N SER A 131 -36.62 -25.14 -0.98
CA SER A 131 -36.51 -23.93 -1.80
C SER A 131 -36.36 -24.28 -3.28
N PRO A 132 -36.85 -23.41 -4.17
CA PRO A 132 -37.31 -23.77 -5.51
C PRO A 132 -36.17 -23.91 -6.52
N LYS A 133 -36.34 -24.77 -7.53
CA LYS A 133 -35.55 -24.73 -8.77
C LYS A 133 -36.47 -24.81 -9.98
N ASP A 134 -36.57 -23.70 -10.69
CA ASP A 134 -36.96 -23.65 -12.09
C ASP A 134 -35.85 -24.25 -12.96
N THR A 135 -36.17 -25.14 -13.91
CA THR A 135 -35.51 -25.18 -15.23
C THR A 135 -36.31 -26.03 -16.25
N ASP A 136 -36.83 -25.32 -17.25
CA ASP A 136 -36.74 -25.56 -18.70
C ASP A 136 -37.29 -26.86 -19.36
N SER A 137 -38.46 -26.72 -19.99
CA SER A 137 -38.80 -27.22 -21.34
C SER A 137 -40.01 -26.49 -21.90
#